data_AF-A0A6V7JFY5-F1
#
_entry.id   AF-A0A6V7JFY5-F1
#
_cell.length_a   1.000
_cell.length_b   1.000
_cell.length_c   1.000
_cell.angle_alpha   90.00
_cell.angle_beta   90.00
_cell.angle_gamma   90.00
#
_symmetry.space_group_name_H-M   'P 1'
#
loop_
_entity.id
_entity.type
_entity.pdbx_description
1 polymer ?
#
loop_
_entity_poly.entity_id
_entity_poly.type
_entity_poly.pdbx_seq_one_letter_code
_entity_poly.pdbx_strand_id
1 'polypeptide(L)'
;VVLLSHPVCNTIMLVGVIACFVSVFLLGIDGRFVETEGYAGICQARAWMLSVGFTLAFGAMFSKVWRVHRLTTKTKADQAKVK
;
A
#
# COMPACT_ATOMS: atom_id res chain seq x y z
N VAL A 1 -1.36 -21.50 6.85
CA VAL A 1 -0.61 -20.22 7.01
C VAL A 1 -1.17 -19.09 6.14
N VAL A 2 -1.51 -19.32 4.87
CA VAL A 2 -2.03 -18.26 3.97
C VAL A 2 -3.43 -17.74 4.38
N LEU A 3 -4.33 -18.62 4.86
CA LEU A 3 -5.66 -18.26 5.36
C LEU A 3 -5.67 -17.52 6.72
N LEU A 4 -4.59 -17.64 7.50
CA LEU A 4 -4.42 -16.93 8.79
C LEU A 4 -4.00 -15.46 8.56
N SER A 5 -3.42 -15.16 7.40
CA SER A 5 -3.09 -13.81 6.97
C SER A 5 -4.32 -13.22 6.31
N HIS A 6 -4.91 -12.17 6.89
CA HIS A 6 -6.13 -11.55 6.36
C HIS A 6 -5.98 -11.26 4.84
N PRO A 7 -6.62 -12.04 3.95
CA PRO A 7 -6.19 -12.16 2.56
C PRO A 7 -6.32 -10.83 1.82
N VAL A 8 -7.39 -10.09 2.11
CA VAL A 8 -7.66 -8.77 1.52
C VAL A 8 -6.56 -7.73 1.82
N CYS A 9 -6.05 -7.66 3.06
CA CYS A 9 -4.97 -6.72 3.38
C CYS A 9 -3.67 -7.11 2.69
N ASN A 10 -3.44 -8.42 2.49
CA ASN A 10 -2.26 -8.89 1.77
C ASN A 10 -2.34 -8.56 0.28
N THR A 11 -3.52 -8.69 -0.33
CA THR A 11 -3.77 -8.32 -1.73
C THR A 11 -3.59 -6.81 -1.96
N ILE A 12 -4.13 -5.95 -1.08
CA ILE A 12 -3.97 -4.49 -1.19
C ILE A 12 -2.49 -4.09 -1.07
N MET A 13 -1.77 -4.69 -0.13
CA MET A 13 -0.34 -4.46 0.03
C MET A 13 0.45 -4.85 -1.24
N LEU A 14 0.15 -6.02 -1.81
CA LEU A 14 0.76 -6.49 -3.05
C LEU A 14 0.49 -5.52 -4.21
N VAL A 15 -0.75 -5.08 -4.38
CA VAL A 15 -1.13 -4.10 -5.42
C VAL A 15 -0.37 -2.78 -5.23
N GLY A 16 -0.26 -2.28 -3.99
CA GLY A 16 0.51 -1.07 -3.69
C GLY A 16 2.00 -1.20 -4.05
N VAL A 17 2.61 -2.35 -3.74
CA VAL A 17 4.01 -2.63 -4.08
C VAL A 17 4.21 -2.75 -5.60
N ILE A 18 3.29 -3.40 -6.32
CA ILE A 18 3.33 -3.47 -7.79
C ILE A 18 3.25 -2.06 -8.39
N ALA A 19 2.35 -1.20 -7.89
CA ALA A 19 2.23 0.19 -8.36
C ALA A 19 3.52 1.00 -8.10
N CYS A 20 4.16 0.82 -6.95
CA CYS A 20 5.47 1.42 -6.68
C CYS A 20 6.53 0.92 -7.67
N PHE A 21 6.53 -0.37 -7.99
CA PHE A 21 7.47 -0.95 -8.96
C PHE A 21 7.26 -0.37 -10.36
N VAL A 22 6.02 -0.22 -10.83
CA VAL A 22 5.71 0.43 -12.11
C VAL A 22 6.15 1.89 -12.11
N SER A 23 6.02 2.60 -10.98
CA SER A 23 6.49 3.98 -10.84
C SER A 23 8.00 4.11 -11.08
N VAL A 24 8.81 3.13 -10.67
CA VAL A 24 10.27 3.12 -10.92
C VAL A 24 10.57 3.04 -12.41
N PHE A 25 9.85 2.20 -13.17
CA PHE A 25 10.00 2.17 -14.63
C PHE A 25 9.61 3.49 -15.29
N LEU A 26 8.49 4.09 -14.86
CA LEU A 26 8.04 5.39 -15.36
C LEU A 26 9.05 6.51 -15.08
N LEU A 27 9.73 6.47 -13.93
CA LEU A 27 10.81 7.39 -13.57
C LEU A 27 12.05 7.22 -14.48
N GLY A 28 12.32 6.01 -14.96
CA GLY A 28 13.43 5.73 -15.88
C GLY A 28 13.24 6.22 -17.32
N ILE A 29 12.01 6.59 -17.72
CA ILE A 29 11.71 7.10 -19.07
C ILE A 29 12.12 8.58 -19.15
N ASP A 30 13.36 8.85 -19.55
CA ASP A 30 13.85 10.23 -19.64
C ASP A 30 13.28 11.00 -20.86
N GLY A 31 13.30 12.33 -20.82
CA GLY A 31 12.77 13.21 -21.89
C GLY A 31 13.46 13.03 -23.25
N ARG A 32 14.54 12.26 -23.32
CA ARG A 32 15.16 11.81 -24.57
C ARG A 32 14.29 10.85 -25.38
N PHE A 33 13.32 10.17 -24.76
CA PHE A 33 12.44 9.20 -25.39
C PHE A 33 11.01 9.73 -25.62
N VAL A 34 10.68 10.91 -25.09
CA VAL A 34 9.31 11.44 -25.02
C VAL A 34 9.26 12.84 -25.63
N GLU A 35 8.27 13.05 -26.50
CA GLU A 35 7.98 14.35 -27.10
C GLU A 35 7.45 15.35 -26.05
N THR A 36 7.77 16.63 -26.23
CA THR A 36 7.53 17.70 -25.24
C THR A 36 6.07 17.81 -24.78
N GLU A 37 5.13 17.50 -25.67
CA GLU A 37 3.68 17.54 -25.42
C GLU A 37 3.23 16.47 -24.41
N GLY A 38 3.86 15.29 -24.40
CA GLY A 38 3.52 14.16 -23.52
C GLY A 38 4.20 14.19 -22.15
N TYR A 39 5.25 15.02 -21.99
CA TYR A 39 6.10 15.02 -20.81
C TYR A 39 5.35 15.47 -19.53
N ALA A 40 4.45 16.44 -19.65
CA ALA A 40 3.64 16.92 -18.51
C ALA A 40 2.75 15.81 -17.93
N GLY A 41 2.13 14.99 -18.79
CA GLY A 41 1.28 13.88 -18.37
C GLY A 41 2.07 12.79 -17.65
N ILE A 42 3.27 12.46 -18.13
CA ILE A 42 4.15 11.46 -17.51
C ILE A 42 4.68 11.96 -16.17
N CYS A 43 5.06 13.24 -16.08
CA CYS A 43 5.50 13.84 -14.81
C CYS A 43 4.41 13.75 -13.74
N GLN A 44 3.17 14.05 -14.11
CA GLN A 44 2.02 13.91 -13.21
C GLN A 44 1.79 12.43 -12.86
N ALA A 45 1.77 11.52 -13.85
CA ALA A 45 1.58 10.10 -13.61
C ALA A 45 2.59 9.51 -12.62
N ARG A 46 3.86 9.92 -12.67
CA ARG A 46 4.91 9.52 -11.71
C ARG A 46 4.54 9.85 -10.27
N ALA A 47 4.16 11.11 -10.02
CA ALA A 47 3.81 11.58 -8.68
C ALA A 47 2.58 10.85 -8.13
N TRP A 48 1.57 10.64 -8.98
CA TRP A 48 0.34 9.93 -8.62
C TRP A 48 0.59 8.46 -8.30
N MET A 49 1.29 7.76 -9.19
CA MET A 49 1.50 6.32 -9.06
C MET A 49 2.36 5.97 -7.84
N LEU A 50 3.39 6.79 -7.55
CA LEU A 50 4.22 6.63 -6.36
C LEU A 50 3.42 6.90 -5.08
N SER A 51 2.66 8.00 -5.03
CA SER A 51 1.88 8.40 -3.85
C SER A 51 0.80 7.37 -3.53
N VAL A 52 0.07 6.91 -4.55
CA VAL A 52 -0.99 5.89 -4.40
C VAL A 52 -0.39 4.54 -4.01
N GLY A 53 0.67 4.10 -4.68
CA GLY A 53 1.33 2.83 -4.37
C GLY A 53 1.85 2.77 -2.94
N PHE A 54 2.53 3.84 -2.50
CA PHE A 54 3.03 3.95 -1.13
C PHE A 54 1.89 3.96 -0.11
N THR A 55 0.83 4.74 -0.35
CA THR A 55 -0.31 4.85 0.55
C THR A 55 -1.04 3.51 0.70
N LEU A 56 -1.25 2.78 -0.39
CA LEU A 56 -1.89 1.46 -0.36
C LEU A 56 -1.04 0.43 0.39
N ALA A 57 0.27 0.39 0.11
CA ALA A 57 1.18 -0.55 0.77
C ALA A 57 1.27 -0.28 2.28
N PHE A 58 1.55 0.97 2.67
CA PHE A 58 1.73 1.35 4.07
C PHE A 58 0.41 1.33 4.85
N GLY A 59 -0.69 1.77 4.23
CA GLY A 59 -2.03 1.72 4.81
C GLY A 59 -2.52 0.30 5.09
N ALA A 60 -2.21 -0.66 4.20
CA ALA A 60 -2.53 -2.07 4.41
C ALA A 60 -1.72 -2.68 5.57
N MET A 61 -0.44 -2.30 5.71
CA MET A 61 0.40 -2.73 6.83
C MET A 61 -0.13 -2.17 8.16
N PHE A 62 -0.45 -0.87 8.21
CA PHE A 62 -1.04 -0.23 9.38
C PHE A 62 -2.37 -0.88 9.77
N SER A 63 -3.22 -1.18 8.79
CA SER A 63 -4.51 -1.86 9.02
C SER A 63 -4.34 -3.25 9.64
N LYS A 64 -3.30 -4.01 9.28
CA LYS A 64 -2.96 -5.29 9.92
C LYS A 64 -2.58 -5.09 11.39
N VAL A 65 -1.67 -4.15 11.68
CA VAL A 65 -1.23 -3.84 13.05
C VAL A 65 -2.39 -3.36 13.91
N TRP A 66 -3.21 -2.45 13.39
CA TRP A 66 -4.39 -1.92 14.08
C TRP A 66 -5.40 -3.02 14.42
N ARG A 67 -5.64 -3.97 13.51
CA ARG A 67 -6.52 -5.11 13.77
C ARG A 67 -5.99 -5.97 14.91
N VAL A 68 -4.70 -6.30 14.91
CA VAL A 68 -4.08 -7.09 16.00
C VAL A 68 -4.20 -6.35 17.32
N HIS A 69 -3.88 -5.05 17.36
CA HIS A 69 -4.05 -4.23 18.56
C HIS A 69 -5.48 -4.27 19.09
N ARG A 70 -6.48 -4.10 18.20
CA ARG A 70 -7.91 -4.18 18.58
C ARG A 70 -8.30 -5.54 19.15
N LEU A 71 -7.83 -6.64 18.55
CA LEU A 71 -8.13 -7.99 19.03
C LEU A 71 -7.54 -8.22 20.42
N THR A 72 -6.26 -7.88 20.62
CA THR A 72 -5.59 -8.02 21.91
C THR A 72 -6.26 -7.18 23.00
N THR A 73 -6.63 -5.93 22.70
CA THR A 73 -7.32 -5.07 23.66
C THR A 73 -8.72 -5.58 24.00
N LYS A 74 -9.47 -6.11 23.03
CA LYS A 74 -10.76 -6.75 23.30
C LYS A 74 -10.63 -7.98 24.20
N THR A 75 -9.69 -8.86 23.92
CA THR A 75 -9.45 -10.05 24.76
C THR A 75 -9.09 -9.65 26.19
N LYS A 76 -8.25 -8.62 26.39
CA LYS A 76 -7.93 -8.11 27.73
C LYS A 76 -9.16 -7.57 28.47
N ALA A 77 -10.04 -6.86 27.78
CA ALA A 77 -11.28 -6.34 28.36
C ALA A 77 -12.26 -7.45 28.74
N ASP A 78 -12.40 -8.49 27.91
CA ASP A 78 -13.27 -9.63 28.20
C ASP A 78 -12.74 -10.46 29.38
N GLN A 79 -11.42 -10.65 29.49
CA GLN A 79 -10.79 -11.32 30.65
C GLN A 79 -11.01 -10.55 31.96
N ALA A 80 -11.06 -9.22 31.92
CA ALA A 80 -11.32 -8.39 33.10
C ALA A 80 -12.78 -8.45 33.59
N LYS A 81 -13.73 -8.91 32.76
CA LYS A 81 -15.14 -9.07 33.15
C LYS A 81 -15.46 -10.44 33.75
N VAL A 82 -14.61 -11.43 33.52
CA VAL A 82 -14.78 -12.81 34.02
C VAL A 82 -14.13 -13.00 35.39
N LYS A 83 -13.21 -12.10 35.78
CA LYS A 83 -12.70 -11.94 37.14
C LYS A 83 -13.63 -11.08 37.98
#